data_AF-A0A943PXG4-F1
#
_entry.id   AF-A0A943PXG4-F1
#
_cell.length_a   1.000
_cell.length_b   1.000
_cell.length_c   1.000
_cell.angle_alpha   90.00
_cell.angle_beta   90.00
_cell.angle_gamma   90.00
#
_symmetry.space_group_name_H-M   'P 1'
#
loop_
_entity.id
_entity.type
_entity.pdbx_description
1 polymer ?
#
loop_
_entity_poly.entity_id
_entity_poly.type
_entity_poly.pdbx_seq_one_letter_code
_entity_poly.pdbx_strand_id
1 'polypeptide(L)'
;MEIYERIIELRKKHLPNKEKRKFSQVDFGKILGIGRDAFSNIENNRVDVKEHIIKLICQTFNVNEDWLRYGNEPVFKEQNLDLVKQMVDEYNLDEIDETILTNFLRLNPEERKLIISIGQKLLDLSNSQNQVEKETNKIKEFPKQEEEERVQIIARGKGITTISKEEYDRIMETAQEIDNIDDYF
;
A
#
# COMPACT_ATOMS: atom_id res chain seq x y z
N MET A 1 23.24 22.76 26.01
CA MET A 1 21.78 22.95 26.05
C MET A 1 21.27 22.20 27.27
N GLU A 2 20.45 22.84 28.10
CA GLU A 2 19.84 22.23 29.28
C GLU A 2 18.56 21.47 28.91
N ILE A 3 18.06 20.63 29.82
CA ILE A 3 16.87 19.80 29.54
C ILE A 3 15.61 20.63 29.25
N TYR A 4 15.43 21.77 29.94
CA TYR A 4 14.29 22.65 29.69
C TYR A 4 14.36 23.29 28.29
N GLU A 5 15.56 23.61 27.81
CA GLU A 5 15.78 24.14 26.46
C GLU A 5 15.45 23.10 25.40
N ARG A 6 15.83 21.84 25.63
CA ARG A 6 15.44 20.70 24.78
C ARG A 6 13.93 20.48 24.76
N ILE A 7 13.23 20.63 25.89
CA ILE A 7 11.77 20.54 25.94
C ILE A 7 11.12 21.66 25.10
N ILE A 8 11.65 22.89 25.18
CA ILE A 8 11.20 23.99 24.33
C ILE A 8 11.45 23.66 22.86
N GLU A 9 12.65 23.17 22.54
CA GLU A 9 13.03 22.82 21.18
C GLU A 9 12.14 21.71 20.61
N LEU A 10 11.93 20.64 21.37
CA LEU A 10 11.06 19.52 21.05
C LEU A 10 9.65 20.03 20.68
N ARG A 11 9.04 20.84 21.56
CA ARG A 11 7.68 21.36 21.38
C ARG A 11 7.56 22.31 20.19
N LYS A 12 8.59 23.14 19.94
CA LYS A 12 8.53 24.21 18.93
C LYS A 12 9.08 23.83 17.56
N LYS A 13 9.97 22.84 17.46
CA LYS A 13 10.69 22.51 16.22
C LYS A 13 10.44 21.07 15.75
N HIS A 14 10.47 20.11 16.66
CA HIS A 14 10.49 18.69 16.29
C HIS A 14 9.11 18.05 16.22
N LEU A 15 8.11 18.59 16.93
CA LEU A 15 6.75 18.02 16.98
C LEU A 15 5.73 18.88 16.20
N PRO A 16 5.41 18.52 14.95
CA PRO A 16 4.23 19.06 14.27
C PRO A 16 2.97 18.35 14.78
N ASN A 17 1.95 19.11 15.17
CA ASN A 17 0.63 18.53 15.46
C ASN A 17 -0.07 18.10 14.16
N LYS A 18 -1.24 17.45 14.26
CA LYS A 18 -2.03 16.97 13.09
C LYS A 18 -2.34 18.05 12.05
N GLU A 19 -2.33 19.32 12.43
CA GLU A 19 -2.56 20.49 11.57
C GLU A 19 -1.26 21.16 11.09
N LYS A 20 -0.10 20.52 11.28
CA LYS A 20 1.26 21.05 10.99
C LYS A 20 1.59 22.32 11.79
N ARG A 21 0.97 22.53 12.95
CA ARG A 21 1.25 23.65 13.86
C ARG A 21 2.10 23.19 15.04
N LYS A 22 2.84 24.14 15.61
CA LYS A 22 3.60 23.93 16.84
C LYS A 22 2.64 23.76 18.02
N PHE A 23 2.95 22.86 18.94
CA PHE A 23 2.16 22.69 20.14
C PHE A 23 2.21 23.95 21.01
N SER A 24 1.05 24.45 21.45
CA SER A 24 1.00 25.45 22.51
C SER A 24 1.43 24.82 23.85
N GLN A 25 1.86 25.64 24.82
CA GLN A 25 2.14 25.13 26.18
C GLN A 25 0.89 24.50 26.82
N VAL A 26 -0.30 25.00 26.48
CA VAL A 26 -1.58 24.47 26.96
C VAL A 26 -1.79 23.06 26.43
N ASP A 27 -1.63 22.86 25.12
CA ASP A 27 -1.85 21.55 24.50
C ASP A 27 -0.83 20.52 24.96
N PHE A 28 0.44 20.94 25.05
CA PHE A 28 1.52 20.07 25.50
C PHE A 28 1.34 19.65 26.97
N GLY A 29 0.98 20.60 27.84
CA GLY A 29 0.65 20.29 29.23
C GLY A 29 -0.53 19.32 29.35
N LYS A 30 -1.62 19.57 28.59
CA LYS A 30 -2.80 18.69 28.57
C LYS A 30 -2.46 17.26 28.16
N ILE A 31 -1.63 17.08 27.13
CA ILE A 31 -1.19 15.76 26.67
C ILE A 31 -0.39 15.02 27.75
N LEU A 32 0.45 15.74 28.50
CA LEU A 32 1.22 15.20 29.62
C LEU A 32 0.42 15.09 30.93
N GLY A 33 -0.87 15.44 30.95
CA GLY A 33 -1.69 15.41 32.15
C GLY A 33 -1.32 16.46 33.21
N ILE A 34 -0.63 17.54 32.83
CA ILE A 34 -0.22 18.63 33.73
C ILE A 34 -0.81 19.97 33.31
N GLY A 35 -1.02 20.87 34.28
CA GLY A 35 -1.50 22.22 34.00
C GLY A 35 -0.50 23.04 33.17
N ARG A 36 -1.01 23.97 32.35
CA ARG A 36 -0.18 24.90 31.56
C ARG A 36 0.87 25.62 32.41
N ASP A 37 0.52 26.06 33.62
CA ASP A 37 1.44 26.77 34.50
C ASP A 37 2.57 25.88 35.02
N ALA A 38 2.27 24.62 35.34
CA ALA A 38 3.28 23.63 35.72
C ALA A 38 4.26 23.39 34.56
N PHE A 39 3.75 23.23 33.34
CA PHE A 39 4.60 23.07 32.15
C PHE A 39 5.40 24.34 31.82
N SER A 40 4.80 25.52 31.97
CA SER A 40 5.50 26.80 31.78
C SER A 40 6.64 26.98 32.77
N ASN A 41 6.46 26.56 34.03
CA ASN A 41 7.53 26.59 35.02
C ASN A 41 8.70 25.67 34.64
N ILE A 42 8.43 24.52 34.04
CA ILE A 42 9.46 23.62 33.49
C ILE A 42 10.24 24.33 32.39
N GLU A 43 9.56 24.89 31.37
CA GLU A 43 10.24 25.55 30.26
C GLU A 43 11.03 26.80 30.67
N ASN A 44 10.60 27.49 31.72
CA ASN A 44 11.31 28.66 32.24
C ASN A 44 12.38 28.31 33.28
N ASN A 45 12.73 27.02 33.43
CA ASN A 45 13.70 26.54 34.40
C ASN A 45 13.41 26.98 35.85
N ARG A 46 12.13 27.13 36.20
CA ARG A 46 11.69 27.51 37.56
C ARG A 46 11.49 26.30 38.47
N VAL A 47 11.37 25.11 37.87
CA VAL A 47 11.25 23.83 38.57
C VAL A 47 12.06 22.78 37.81
N ASP A 48 12.66 21.85 38.55
CA ASP A 48 13.37 20.73 37.95
C ASP A 48 12.40 19.80 37.21
N VAL A 49 12.88 19.26 36.09
CA VAL A 49 12.12 18.27 35.31
C VAL A 49 12.14 16.94 36.04
N LYS A 50 10.99 16.56 36.59
CA LYS A 50 10.86 15.30 37.33
C LYS A 50 11.01 14.10 36.40
N GLU A 51 11.60 13.04 36.93
CA GLU A 51 11.88 11.80 36.21
C GLU A 51 10.66 11.21 35.47
N HIS A 52 9.48 11.23 36.10
CA HIS A 52 8.26 10.74 35.48
C HIS A 52 7.80 11.61 34.28
N ILE A 53 8.08 12.91 34.28
CA ILE A 53 7.76 13.80 33.16
C ILE A 53 8.68 13.48 31.98
N ILE A 54 9.97 13.23 32.22
CA ILE A 54 10.92 12.83 31.18
C ILE A 54 10.43 11.55 30.49
N LYS A 55 10.13 10.51 31.28
CA LYS A 55 9.61 9.24 30.76
C LYS A 55 8.30 9.41 30.00
N LEU A 56 7.38 10.22 30.53
CA LEU A 56 6.09 10.47 29.89
C LEU A 56 6.24 11.21 28.55
N ILE A 57 7.15 12.20 28.46
CA ILE A 57 7.48 12.87 27.19
C ILE A 57 8.04 11.86 26.20
N CYS A 58 9.02 11.06 26.61
CA CYS A 58 9.64 10.04 25.77
C CYS A 58 8.63 9.02 25.24
N GLN A 59 7.69 8.57 26.07
CA GLN A 59 6.64 7.62 25.65
C GLN A 59 5.60 8.27 24.74
N THR A 60 5.09 9.44 25.13
CA THR A 60 3.98 10.09 24.42
C THR A 60 4.36 10.60 23.03
N PHE A 61 5.59 11.08 22.89
CA PHE A 61 6.08 11.69 21.65
C PHE A 61 7.13 10.84 20.94
N ASN A 62 7.39 9.64 21.47
CA ASN A 62 8.42 8.71 21.00
C ASN A 62 9.79 9.37 20.78
N VAL A 63 10.17 10.19 21.78
CA VAL A 63 11.43 10.93 21.85
C VAL A 63 12.52 10.04 22.44
N ASN A 64 13.72 10.12 21.88
CA ASN A 64 14.88 9.45 22.43
C ASN A 64 15.23 10.08 23.79
N GLU A 65 15.29 9.25 24.83
CA GLU A 65 15.59 9.72 26.18
C GLU A 65 17.01 10.25 26.30
N ASP A 66 17.97 9.65 25.59
CA ASP A 66 19.36 10.08 25.56
C ASP A 66 19.49 11.49 24.95
N TRP A 67 18.71 11.75 23.90
CA TRP A 67 18.56 13.09 23.35
C TRP A 67 17.95 14.04 24.38
N LEU A 68 16.82 13.68 25.00
CA LEU A 68 16.11 14.57 25.90
C LEU A 68 16.94 14.92 27.16
N ARG A 69 17.78 13.99 27.64
CA ARG A 69 18.62 14.19 28.83
C ARG A 69 19.95 14.85 28.52
N TYR A 70 20.58 14.50 27.40
CA TYR A 70 21.97 14.86 27.14
C TYR A 70 22.19 15.60 25.82
N GLY A 71 21.21 15.58 24.91
CA GLY A 71 21.28 16.23 23.61
C GLY A 71 21.94 15.38 22.52
N ASN A 72 22.10 14.07 22.75
CA ASN A 72 22.65 13.14 21.77
C ASN A 72 21.59 12.81 20.70
N GLU A 73 21.93 12.96 19.42
CA GLU A 73 21.06 12.54 18.33
C GLU A 73 20.88 11.00 18.29
N PRO A 74 19.77 10.46 17.72
CA PRO A 74 18.65 11.17 17.10
C PRO A 74 17.60 11.68 18.10
N VAL A 75 16.89 12.78 17.77
CA VAL A 75 15.78 13.34 18.59
C VAL A 75 14.67 12.33 18.88
N PHE A 76 14.27 11.54 17.88
CA PHE A 76 13.22 10.55 18.01
C PHE A 76 13.82 9.16 18.09
N LYS A 77 13.16 8.26 18.82
CA LYS A 77 13.46 6.83 18.68
C LYS A 77 13.11 6.42 17.27
N GLU A 78 13.75 5.38 16.73
CA GLU A 78 13.36 4.83 15.43
C GLU A 78 11.96 4.23 15.55
N GLN A 79 10.92 5.01 15.21
CA GLN A 79 9.53 4.76 15.67
C GLN A 79 8.87 3.50 15.11
N ASN A 80 9.51 2.77 14.19
CA ASN A 80 8.83 1.74 13.43
C ASN A 80 9.51 0.39 13.46
N LEU A 81 10.73 0.27 13.99
CA LEU A 81 11.41 -1.03 13.96
C LEU A 81 10.77 -2.02 14.91
N ASP A 82 10.32 -1.63 16.10
CA ASP A 82 9.75 -2.59 17.05
C ASP A 82 8.37 -3.10 16.59
N LEU A 83 7.50 -2.23 16.06
CA LEU A 83 6.21 -2.64 15.50
C LEU A 83 6.39 -3.44 14.21
N VAL A 84 7.30 -3.01 13.32
CA VAL A 84 7.58 -3.75 12.09
C VAL A 84 8.21 -5.10 12.43
N LYS A 85 9.13 -5.20 13.40
CA LYS A 85 9.68 -6.48 13.87
C LYS A 85 8.60 -7.40 14.41
N GLN A 86 7.67 -6.88 15.22
CA GLN A 86 6.51 -7.66 15.66
C GLN A 86 5.69 -8.18 14.49
N MET A 87 5.46 -7.36 13.46
CA MET A 87 4.75 -7.78 12.25
C MET A 87 5.54 -8.79 11.41
N VAL A 88 6.86 -8.65 11.32
CA VAL A 88 7.75 -9.58 10.62
C VAL A 88 7.64 -10.96 11.25
N ASP A 89 7.70 -11.04 12.58
CA ASP A 89 7.56 -12.28 13.32
C ASP A 89 6.14 -12.86 13.22
N GLU A 90 5.10 -12.02 13.37
CA GLU A 90 3.69 -12.46 13.39
C GLU A 90 3.19 -12.97 12.03
N TYR A 91 3.59 -12.30 10.95
CA TYR A 91 3.13 -12.60 9.59
C TYR A 91 4.17 -13.34 8.75
N ASN A 92 5.34 -13.68 9.32
CA ASN A 92 6.46 -14.32 8.61
C ASN A 92 6.82 -13.55 7.32
N LEU A 93 6.98 -12.24 7.47
CA LEU A 93 7.32 -11.33 6.37
C LEU A 93 8.76 -11.53 5.93
N ASP A 94 9.03 -11.32 4.65
CA ASP A 94 10.38 -11.42 4.11
C ASP A 94 11.18 -10.10 4.23
N GLU A 95 12.43 -10.13 3.80
CA GLU A 95 13.33 -8.97 3.85
C GLU A 95 12.80 -7.78 3.04
N ILE A 96 12.09 -8.04 1.94
CA ILE A 96 11.52 -7.01 1.08
C ILE A 96 10.31 -6.38 1.78
N ASP A 97 9.44 -7.19 2.37
CA ASP A 97 8.30 -6.72 3.16
C ASP A 97 8.72 -5.82 4.32
N GLU A 98 9.72 -6.26 5.13
CA GLU A 98 10.26 -5.47 6.25
C GLU A 98 10.81 -4.13 5.75
N THR A 99 11.56 -4.16 4.64
CA THR A 99 12.16 -2.98 4.04
C THR A 99 11.10 -2.01 3.52
N ILE A 100 10.08 -2.50 2.83
CA ILE A 100 8.98 -1.69 2.31
C ILE A 100 8.20 -1.06 3.48
N LEU A 101 7.82 -1.84 4.49
CA LEU A 101 7.08 -1.34 5.66
C LEU A 101 7.88 -0.28 6.42
N THR A 102 9.14 -0.56 6.72
CA THR A 102 10.02 0.36 7.45
C THR A 102 10.17 1.69 6.71
N ASN A 103 10.43 1.64 5.40
CA ASN A 103 10.59 2.85 4.60
C ASN A 103 9.26 3.59 4.41
N PHE A 104 8.17 2.88 4.16
CA PHE A 104 6.84 3.48 3.99
C PHE A 104 6.40 4.25 5.24
N LEU A 105 6.66 3.72 6.44
CA LEU A 105 6.31 4.38 7.69
C LEU A 105 7.20 5.60 8.02
N ARG A 106 8.38 5.71 7.38
CA ARG A 106 9.27 6.88 7.48
C ARG A 106 8.85 8.04 6.57
N LEU A 107 8.01 7.79 5.57
CA LEU A 107 7.56 8.80 4.61
C LEU A 107 6.55 9.78 5.22
N ASN A 108 6.59 11.02 4.73
CA ASN A 108 5.61 12.04 5.09
C ASN A 108 4.22 11.74 4.47
N PRO A 109 3.14 12.41 4.93
CA PRO A 109 1.79 12.12 4.44
C PRO A 109 1.59 12.33 2.92
N GLU A 110 2.29 13.29 2.31
CA GLU A 110 2.14 13.56 0.87
C GLU A 110 2.91 12.52 0.04
N GLU A 111 4.09 12.11 0.48
CA GLU A 111 4.85 11.00 -0.12
C GLU A 111 4.07 9.69 -0.07
N ARG A 112 3.43 9.37 1.06
CA ARG A 112 2.58 8.17 1.18
C ARG A 112 1.38 8.21 0.23
N LYS A 113 0.70 9.36 0.13
CA LYS A 113 -0.41 9.52 -0.84
C LYS A 113 0.04 9.27 -2.27
N LEU A 114 1.21 9.79 -2.65
CA LEU A 114 1.77 9.59 -3.98
C LEU A 114 1.99 8.09 -4.25
N ILE A 115 2.66 7.37 -3.34
CA ILE A 115 2.90 5.93 -3.47
C ILE A 115 1.58 5.17 -3.58
N ILE A 116 0.61 5.46 -2.71
CA ILE A 116 -0.72 4.82 -2.75
C ILE A 116 -1.40 5.08 -4.10
N SER A 117 -1.33 6.31 -4.62
CA SER A 117 -1.94 6.66 -5.91
C SER A 117 -1.29 5.92 -7.09
N ILE A 118 0.02 5.68 -7.02
CA ILE A 118 0.75 4.89 -8.02
C ILE A 118 0.30 3.43 -7.93
N GLY A 119 0.27 2.86 -6.72
CA GLY A 119 -0.22 1.50 -6.49
C GLY A 119 -1.64 1.29 -6.99
N GLN A 120 -2.56 2.23 -6.74
CA GLN A 120 -3.93 2.21 -7.24
C GLN A 120 -3.99 2.20 -8.77
N LYS A 121 -3.23 3.08 -9.43
CA LYS A 121 -3.15 3.10 -10.90
C LYS A 121 -2.65 1.78 -11.47
N LEU A 122 -1.63 1.17 -10.84
CA LEU A 122 -1.12 -0.13 -11.28
C LEU A 122 -2.16 -1.24 -11.12
N LEU A 123 -2.90 -1.25 -10.01
CA LEU A 123 -4.00 -2.19 -9.79
C LEU A 123 -5.11 -2.03 -10.83
N ASP A 124 -5.52 -0.79 -11.10
CA ASP A 124 -6.55 -0.49 -12.11
C ASP A 124 -6.14 -0.96 -13.51
N LEU A 125 -4.89 -0.69 -13.91
CA LEU A 125 -4.34 -1.16 -15.19
C LEU A 125 -4.36 -2.68 -15.30
N SER A 126 -3.97 -3.39 -14.23
CA SER A 126 -3.99 -4.86 -14.22
C SER A 126 -5.42 -5.42 -14.34
N ASN A 127 -6.40 -4.76 -13.72
CA ASN A 127 -7.80 -5.17 -13.78
C ASN A 127 -8.41 -4.93 -15.18
N SER A 128 -8.09 -3.80 -15.83
CA SER A 128 -8.54 -3.51 -17.18
C SER A 128 -7.97 -4.51 -18.20
N GLN A 129 -6.68 -4.85 -18.09
CA GLN A 129 -6.06 -5.85 -18.97
C GLN A 129 -6.74 -7.23 -18.83
N ASN A 130 -7.02 -7.66 -17.59
CA ASN A 130 -7.71 -8.91 -17.32
C ASN A 130 -9.15 -8.96 -17.87
N GLN A 131 -9.86 -7.82 -17.92
CA GLN A 131 -11.21 -7.75 -18.49
C GLN A 131 -11.17 -7.83 -20.03
N VAL A 132 -10.27 -7.06 -20.66
CA VAL A 132 -10.08 -7.09 -22.12
C VAL A 132 -9.72 -8.49 -22.57
N GLU A 133 -8.80 -9.17 -21.88
CA GLU A 133 -8.39 -10.53 -22.25
C GLU A 133 -9.55 -11.55 -22.14
N LYS A 134 -10.39 -11.44 -21.09
CA LYS A 134 -11.60 -12.26 -20.94
C LYS A 134 -12.61 -12.02 -22.06
N GLU A 135 -12.86 -10.77 -22.43
CA GLU A 135 -13.78 -10.45 -23.53
C GLU A 135 -13.24 -10.92 -24.88
N THR A 136 -11.94 -10.72 -25.12
CA THR A 136 -11.29 -11.16 -26.36
C THR A 136 -11.36 -12.69 -26.49
N ASN A 137 -11.22 -13.43 -25.39
CA ASN A 137 -11.33 -14.89 -25.41
C ASN A 137 -12.77 -15.38 -25.67
N LYS A 138 -13.79 -14.72 -25.10
CA LYS A 138 -15.20 -15.02 -25.43
C LYS A 138 -15.50 -14.78 -26.91
N ILE A 139 -14.97 -13.69 -27.48
CA ILE A 139 -15.12 -13.37 -28.90
C ILE A 139 -14.38 -14.38 -29.79
N LYS A 140 -13.33 -15.07 -29.31
CA LYS A 140 -12.66 -16.15 -30.06
C LYS A 140 -13.38 -17.49 -29.93
N GLU A 141 -14.03 -17.76 -28.81
CA GLU A 141 -14.79 -19.00 -28.58
C GLU A 141 -16.13 -19.00 -29.35
N PHE A 142 -16.81 -17.85 -29.43
CA PHE A 142 -18.11 -17.74 -30.10
C PHE A 142 -18.08 -18.13 -31.62
N PRO A 143 -17.13 -17.66 -32.44
CA PRO A 143 -16.99 -18.09 -33.83
C PRO A 143 -16.67 -19.59 -33.98
N LYS A 144 -15.85 -20.15 -33.08
CA LYS A 144 -15.55 -21.60 -33.08
C LYS A 144 -16.80 -22.42 -32.77
N GLN A 145 -17.62 -21.98 -31.82
CA GLN A 145 -18.89 -22.65 -31.50
C GLN A 145 -19.87 -22.60 -32.68
N GLU A 146 -19.93 -21.49 -33.40
CA GLU A 146 -20.79 -21.35 -34.58
C GLU A 146 -20.34 -22.26 -35.73
N GLU A 147 -19.03 -22.38 -35.98
CA GLU A 147 -18.47 -23.35 -36.93
C GLU A 147 -18.80 -24.80 -36.55
N GLU A 148 -18.60 -25.16 -35.28
CA GLU A 148 -18.94 -26.49 -34.76
C GLU A 148 -20.43 -26.82 -34.94
N GLU A 149 -21.33 -25.86 -34.66
CA GLU A 149 -22.77 -26.03 -34.89
C GLU A 149 -23.11 -26.22 -36.37
N ARG A 150 -22.51 -25.44 -37.28
CA ARG A 150 -22.72 -25.59 -38.73
C ARG A 150 -22.32 -26.99 -39.21
N VAL A 151 -21.15 -27.48 -38.77
CA VAL A 151 -20.68 -28.83 -39.13
C VAL A 151 -21.63 -29.91 -38.59
N GLN A 152 -22.12 -29.76 -37.35
CA GLN A 152 -23.10 -30.70 -36.79
C GLN A 152 -24.43 -30.72 -37.55
N ILE A 153 -24.93 -29.55 -37.98
CA ILE A 153 -26.17 -29.47 -38.78
C ILE A 153 -25.99 -30.20 -40.11
N ILE A 154 -24.86 -29.99 -40.80
CA ILE A 154 -24.55 -30.65 -42.07
C ILE A 154 -24.46 -32.17 -41.89
N ALA A 155 -23.82 -32.64 -40.82
CA ALA A 155 -23.72 -34.08 -40.55
C ALA A 155 -25.07 -34.74 -40.28
N ARG A 156 -25.94 -34.09 -39.49
CA ARG A 156 -27.32 -34.56 -39.25
C ARG A 156 -28.12 -34.65 -40.56
N GLY A 157 -27.98 -33.65 -41.43
CA GLY A 157 -28.63 -33.64 -42.75
C GLY A 157 -28.17 -34.78 -43.68
N LYS A 158 -26.96 -35.31 -43.47
CA LYS A 158 -26.42 -36.47 -44.19
C LYS A 158 -26.68 -37.82 -43.50
N GLY A 159 -27.43 -37.85 -42.40
CA GLY A 159 -27.74 -39.08 -41.64
C GLY A 159 -26.60 -39.56 -40.72
N ILE A 160 -25.58 -38.73 -40.49
CA ILE A 160 -24.47 -39.01 -39.58
C ILE A 160 -24.88 -38.52 -38.19
N THR A 161 -24.99 -39.44 -37.24
CA THR A 161 -25.46 -39.17 -35.87
C THR A 161 -24.36 -38.73 -34.92
N THR A 162 -23.10 -39.05 -35.22
CA THR A 162 -21.89 -38.62 -34.51
C THR A 162 -20.72 -38.52 -35.49
N ILE A 163 -19.94 -37.44 -35.43
CA ILE A 163 -18.75 -37.23 -36.26
C ILE A 163 -17.52 -37.46 -35.38
N SER A 164 -16.54 -38.24 -35.85
CA SER A 164 -15.26 -38.36 -35.15
C SER A 164 -14.42 -37.08 -35.29
N LYS A 165 -13.50 -36.82 -34.35
CA LYS A 165 -12.65 -35.62 -34.38
C LYS A 165 -11.84 -35.50 -35.69
N GLU A 166 -11.37 -36.62 -36.22
CA GLU A 166 -10.64 -36.69 -37.50
C GLU A 166 -11.51 -36.36 -38.72
N GLU A 167 -12.81 -36.66 -38.68
CA GLU A 167 -13.74 -36.28 -39.74
C GLU A 167 -14.13 -34.81 -39.67
N TYR A 168 -14.22 -34.24 -38.46
CA TYR A 168 -14.40 -32.79 -38.27
C TYR A 168 -13.23 -32.02 -38.88
N ASP A 169 -12.00 -32.40 -38.55
CA ASP A 169 -10.79 -31.72 -39.03
C ASP A 169 -10.70 -31.76 -40.57
N ARG A 170 -11.03 -32.91 -41.20
CA ARG A 170 -11.09 -33.03 -42.68
C ARG A 170 -12.14 -32.12 -43.32
N ILE A 171 -13.31 -31.95 -42.68
CA ILE A 171 -14.38 -31.09 -43.19
C ILE A 171 -13.97 -29.63 -43.11
N MET A 172 -13.33 -29.21 -42.02
CA MET A 172 -12.86 -27.85 -41.83
C MET A 172 -11.73 -27.48 -42.79
N GLU A 173 -10.80 -28.41 -43.05
CA GLU A 173 -9.73 -28.24 -44.04
C GLU A 173 -10.31 -28.05 -45.45
N THR A 174 -11.30 -28.85 -45.82
CA THR A 174 -12.01 -28.73 -47.12
C THR A 174 -12.81 -27.42 -47.21
N ALA A 175 -13.41 -26.94 -46.11
CA ALA A 175 -14.19 -25.71 -46.10
C ALA A 175 -13.30 -24.45 -46.26
N GLN A 176 -12.11 -24.45 -45.64
CA GLN A 176 -11.12 -23.38 -45.81
C GLN A 176 -10.55 -23.30 -47.24
N GLU A 177 -10.50 -24.43 -47.95
CA GLU A 177 -10.16 -24.44 -49.38
C GLU A 177 -11.24 -23.81 -50.26
N ILE A 178 -12.52 -23.87 -49.85
CA ILE A 178 -13.66 -23.31 -50.60
C ILE A 178 -13.82 -21.80 -50.36
N ASP A 179 -13.63 -21.31 -49.14
CA ASP A 179 -13.70 -19.86 -48.84
C ASP A 179 -12.56 -19.06 -49.52
N ASN A 180 -11.48 -19.72 -49.95
CA ASN A 180 -10.42 -19.11 -50.76
C ASN A 180 -10.75 -19.05 -52.28
N ILE A 181 -11.92 -19.54 -52.71
CA ILE A 181 -12.33 -19.53 -54.14
C ILE A 181 -13.13 -18.27 -54.51
N ASP A 182 -13.66 -17.53 -53.53
CA ASP A 182 -14.46 -16.31 -53.77
C ASP A 182 -13.62 -15.04 -54.09
N ASP A 183 -12.28 -15.12 -54.06
CA ASP A 183 -11.38 -14.02 -54.48
C ASP A 183 -11.11 -13.99 -56.01
N TYR A 184 -11.81 -14.80 -56.81
CA TYR A 184 -11.57 -14.94 -58.26
C TYR A 184 -12.77 -14.69 -59.19
N PHE A 185 -13.83 -14.02 -58.74
CA PHE A 185 -14.89 -13.51 -59.64
C PHE A 185 -15.29 -12.06 -59.38
#